data_AF-A0A1G1EFX1-F1
#
_entry.id   AF-A0A1G1EFX1-F1
#
_cell.length_a   1.000
_cell.length_b   1.000
_cell.length_c   1.000
_cell.angle_alpha   90.00
_cell.angle_beta   90.00
_cell.angle_gamma   90.00
#
_symmetry.space_group_name_H-M   'P 1'
#
loop_
_entity.id
_entity.type
_entity.pdbx_description
1 polymer ?
#
loop_
_entity_poly.entity_id
_entity_poly.type
_entity_poly.pdbx_seq_one_letter_code
_entity_poly.pdbx_strand_id
1 'polypeptide(L)'
;MDKEKLKLLKEVHSREEFLTLPLEAAKLYLVLLITSEGPEKEGKISFKTIKKALGHHFQVNRLEKALSALSDRGLIQLQHPFSKISTDHLSPDLQLYYKIIR
;
A
#
# COMPACT_ATOMS: atom_id res chain seq x y z
N MET A 1 -20.03 -3.00 -14.33
CA MET A 1 -18.74 -2.70 -13.65
C MET A 1 -18.70 -1.21 -13.39
N ASP A 2 -18.37 -0.83 -12.16
CA ASP A 2 -18.38 0.58 -11.71
C ASP A 2 -17.34 1.43 -12.47
N LYS A 3 -17.69 2.66 -12.86
CA LYS A 3 -16.82 3.53 -13.67
C LYS A 3 -15.51 3.85 -12.94
N GLU A 4 -15.56 3.96 -11.62
CA GLU A 4 -14.38 4.23 -10.78
C GLU A 4 -13.41 3.05 -10.74
N LYS A 5 -13.93 1.82 -10.62
CA LYS A 5 -13.11 0.60 -10.64
C LYS A 5 -12.41 0.41 -11.99
N LEU A 6 -13.11 0.72 -13.09
CA LEU A 6 -12.53 0.75 -14.43
C LEU A 6 -11.40 1.77 -14.57
N LYS A 7 -11.57 2.97 -13.98
CA LYS A 7 -10.54 4.02 -14.00
C LYS A 7 -9.29 3.57 -13.24
N LEU A 8 -9.47 3.00 -12.04
CA LEU A 8 -8.37 2.42 -11.25
C LEU A 8 -7.63 1.32 -12.01
N LEU A 9 -8.35 0.39 -12.64
CA LEU A 9 -7.73 -0.68 -13.44
C LEU A 9 -6.89 -0.13 -14.59
N LYS A 10 -7.39 0.90 -15.29
CA LYS A 10 -6.64 1.55 -16.36
C LYS A 10 -5.37 2.23 -15.84
N GLU A 11 -5.47 2.97 -14.74
CA GLU A 11 -4.34 3.64 -14.10
C GLU A 11 -3.26 2.65 -13.67
N VAL A 12 -3.66 1.51 -13.11
CA VAL A 12 -2.74 0.46 -12.68
C VAL A 12 -2.11 -0.27 -13.87
N HIS A 13 -2.91 -0.59 -14.90
CA HIS A 13 -2.44 -1.32 -16.08
C HIS A 13 -1.45 -0.50 -16.93
N SER A 14 -1.56 0.84 -16.92
CA SER A 14 -0.64 1.71 -17.65
C SER A 14 0.72 1.89 -16.98
N ARG A 15 0.95 1.32 -15.79
CA ARG A 15 2.20 1.50 -15.03
C ARG A 15 3.06 0.24 -15.08
N GLU A 16 4.18 0.32 -15.79
CA GLU A 16 5.14 -0.79 -15.89
C GLU A 16 5.68 -1.19 -14.51
N GLU A 17 5.88 -0.21 -13.62
CA GLU A 17 6.35 -0.45 -12.26
C GLU A 17 5.39 -1.33 -11.46
N PHE A 18 4.09 -1.20 -11.69
CA PHE A 18 3.08 -2.05 -11.06
C PHE A 18 3.10 -3.47 -11.63
N LEU A 19 3.23 -3.61 -12.95
CA LEU A 19 3.18 -4.92 -13.62
C LEU A 19 4.33 -5.85 -13.22
N THR A 20 5.45 -5.28 -12.76
CA THR A 20 6.63 -6.04 -12.30
C THR A 20 6.66 -6.27 -10.77
N LEU A 21 5.60 -5.89 -10.04
CA LEU A 21 5.55 -6.07 -8.60
C LEU A 21 5.38 -7.54 -8.20
N PRO A 22 6.02 -7.97 -7.10
CA PRO A 22 5.62 -9.18 -6.39
C PRO A 22 4.13 -9.10 -6.00
N LEU A 23 3.44 -10.24 -6.02
CA LEU A 23 1.99 -10.33 -5.78
C LEU A 23 1.55 -9.62 -4.48
N GLU A 24 2.31 -9.73 -3.40
CA GLU A 24 1.96 -9.08 -2.13
C GLU A 24 2.05 -7.56 -2.20
N ALA A 25 3.06 -7.03 -2.89
CA ALA A 25 3.20 -5.59 -3.11
C ALA A 25 2.09 -5.06 -4.03
N ALA A 26 1.75 -5.80 -5.09
CA ALA A 26 0.63 -5.45 -5.96
C ALA A 26 -0.70 -5.39 -5.19
N LYS A 27 -0.98 -6.40 -4.36
CA LYS A 27 -2.18 -6.42 -3.51
C LYS A 27 -2.19 -5.25 -2.52
N LEU A 28 -1.07 -4.97 -1.86
CA LEU A 28 -0.96 -3.83 -0.95
C LEU A 28 -1.21 -2.51 -1.68
N TYR A 29 -0.60 -2.31 -2.85
CA TYR A 29 -0.80 -1.10 -3.64
C TYR A 29 -2.27 -0.86 -4.01
N LEU A 30 -3.01 -1.90 -4.38
CA LEU A 30 -4.45 -1.79 -4.63
C LEU A 30 -5.23 -1.38 -3.37
N VAL A 31 -4.87 -1.92 -2.21
CA VAL A 31 -5.47 -1.50 -0.93
C VAL A 31 -5.20 -0.01 -0.68
N LEU A 32 -3.94 0.43 -0.84
CA LEU A 32 -3.55 1.83 -0.66
C LEU A 32 -4.28 2.74 -1.66
N LEU A 33 -4.36 2.37 -2.93
CA LEU A 33 -5.10 3.13 -3.94
C LEU A 33 -6.56 3.34 -3.56
N ILE A 34 -7.25 2.29 -3.11
CA ILE A 34 -8.66 2.35 -2.73
C ILE A 34 -8.88 3.20 -1.47
N THR A 35 -7.92 3.20 -0.55
CA THR A 35 -8.00 3.99 0.70
C THR A 35 -7.38 5.39 0.58
N SER A 36 -6.87 5.75 -0.59
CA SER A 36 -6.33 7.09 -0.87
C SER A 36 -7.45 8.04 -1.29
N GLU A 37 -7.47 9.23 -0.71
CA GLU A 37 -8.54 10.19 -0.89
C GLU A 37 -8.00 11.52 -1.45
N GLY A 38 -8.92 12.33 -1.97
CA GLY A 38 -8.61 13.68 -2.46
C GLY A 38 -7.77 13.74 -3.74
N PRO A 39 -7.46 14.97 -4.20
CA PRO A 39 -6.66 15.22 -5.40
C PRO A 39 -5.20 14.81 -5.22
N GLU A 40 -4.65 14.94 -4.01
CA GLU A 40 -3.26 14.62 -3.66
C GLU A 40 -2.99 13.12 -3.51
N LYS A 41 -4.04 12.28 -3.51
CA LYS A 41 -3.94 10.82 -3.37
C LYS A 41 -3.16 10.40 -2.13
N GLU A 42 -3.43 11.09 -1.03
CA GLU A 42 -2.88 10.76 0.28
C GLU A 42 -3.83 9.85 1.03
N GLY A 43 -3.29 9.07 1.97
CA GLY A 43 -4.10 8.17 2.76
C GLY A 43 -3.45 7.81 4.08
N LYS A 44 -4.33 7.35 4.97
CA LYS A 44 -3.97 6.84 6.29
C LYS A 44 -4.60 5.47 6.47
N ILE A 45 -3.79 4.46 6.75
CA ILE A 45 -4.29 3.09 6.91
C ILE A 45 -3.61 2.39 8.09
N SER A 46 -4.39 1.64 8.87
CA SER A 46 -3.84 0.83 9.96
C SER A 46 -3.36 -0.53 9.48
N PHE A 47 -2.38 -1.12 10.17
CA PHE A 47 -1.97 -2.49 9.91
C PHE A 47 -3.13 -3.48 10.09
N LYS A 48 -4.01 -3.25 11.09
CA LYS A 48 -5.23 -4.04 11.29
C LYS A 48 -6.13 -4.03 10.05
N THR A 49 -6.32 -2.88 9.40
CA THR A 49 -7.09 -2.78 8.15
C THR A 49 -6.41 -3.53 7.01
N ILE A 50 -5.08 -3.40 6.89
CA ILE A 50 -4.30 -4.15 5.89
C ILE A 50 -4.45 -5.66 6.10
N LYS A 51 -4.33 -6.17 7.33
CA LYS A 51 -4.54 -7.59 7.64
C LYS A 51 -5.96 -8.05 7.31
N LYS A 52 -6.98 -7.22 7.55
CA LYS A 52 -8.35 -7.55 7.14
C LYS A 52 -8.49 -7.65 5.61
N ALA A 53 -7.81 -6.79 4.86
CA ALA A 53 -7.88 -6.77 3.40
C ALA A 53 -7.04 -7.88 2.73
N LEU A 54 -5.84 -8.16 3.27
CA LEU A 54 -4.87 -9.09 2.68
C LEU A 54 -4.89 -10.49 3.29
N GLY A 55 -5.63 -10.67 4.40
CA GLY A 55 -5.76 -11.92 5.15
C GLY A 55 -5.06 -11.89 6.50
N HIS A 56 -5.65 -12.54 7.50
CA HIS A 56 -5.16 -12.51 8.89
C HIS A 56 -3.74 -13.06 9.09
N HIS A 57 -3.26 -13.89 8.15
CA HIS A 57 -1.89 -14.42 8.12
C HIS A 57 -0.86 -13.42 7.56
N PHE A 58 -1.27 -12.25 7.07
CA PHE A 58 -0.35 -11.24 6.58
C PHE A 58 0.52 -10.71 7.74
N GLN A 59 1.83 -10.89 7.59
CA GLN A 59 2.81 -10.57 8.62
C GLN A 59 3.47 -9.22 8.36
N VAL A 60 4.11 -8.68 9.38
CA VAL A 60 4.75 -7.37 9.37
C VAL A 60 5.94 -7.34 8.42
N ASN A 61 6.80 -8.35 8.49
CA ASN A 61 7.95 -8.49 7.58
C ASN A 61 7.52 -8.48 6.10
N ARG A 62 6.33 -9.01 5.79
CA ARG A 62 5.73 -8.95 4.46
C ARG A 62 5.24 -7.55 4.12
N LEU A 63 4.64 -6.84 5.09
CA LEU A 63 4.28 -5.44 4.95
C LEU A 63 5.51 -4.57 4.62
N GLU A 64 6.59 -4.71 5.39
CA GLU A 64 7.83 -3.94 5.20
C GLU A 64 8.44 -4.19 3.82
N LYS A 65 8.56 -5.46 3.41
CA LYS A 65 9.05 -5.83 2.08
C LYS A 65 8.17 -5.27 0.96
N ALA A 66 6.85 -5.35 1.12
CA ALA A 66 5.91 -4.82 0.16
C ALA A 66 6.01 -3.29 0.06
N LEU A 67 6.06 -2.57 1.17
CA LEU A 67 6.20 -1.11 1.20
C LEU A 67 7.53 -0.66 0.61
N SER A 68 8.63 -1.35 0.92
CA SER A 68 9.94 -1.09 0.32
C SER A 68 9.87 -1.27 -1.20
N ALA A 69 9.31 -2.39 -1.67
CA ALA A 69 9.15 -2.65 -3.10
C ALA A 69 8.30 -1.59 -3.84
N LEU A 70 7.29 -1.02 -3.17
CA LEU A 70 6.47 0.05 -3.72
C LEU A 70 7.19 1.40 -3.71
N SER A 71 7.91 1.72 -2.64
CA SER A 71 8.67 2.96 -2.50
C SER A 71 9.85 3.00 -3.47
N ASP A 72 10.61 1.91 -3.58
CA ASP A 72 11.78 1.78 -4.46
C ASP A 72 11.40 1.93 -5.94
N ARG A 73 10.16 1.56 -6.29
CA ARG A 73 9.59 1.69 -7.63
C ARG A 73 8.85 3.02 -7.85
N GLY A 74 8.90 3.94 -6.89
CA GLY A 74 8.24 5.25 -7.02
C GLY A 74 6.72 5.15 -7.18
N LEU A 75 6.08 4.12 -6.63
CA LEU A 75 4.62 3.98 -6.64
C LEU A 75 3.96 4.67 -5.45
N ILE A 76 4.67 4.74 -4.32
CA ILE A 76 4.22 5.42 -3.11
C ILE A 76 5.36 6.23 -2.50
N GLN A 77 4.99 7.25 -1.73
CA GLN A 77 5.86 7.91 -0.78
C GLN A 77 5.33 7.67 0.62
N LEU A 78 6.18 7.14 1.51
CA LEU A 78 5.87 7.05 2.93
C LEU A 78 6.19 8.39 3.61
N GLN A 79 5.24 8.94 4.37
CA GLN A 79 5.45 10.20 5.09
C GLN A 79 6.33 10.00 6.34
N HIS A 80 6.44 8.77 6.84
CA HIS A 80 7.33 8.40 7.94
C HIS A 80 8.13 7.13 7.61
N PRO A 81 9.43 7.07 8.01
CA PRO A 81 10.26 5.89 7.74
C PRO A 81 9.72 4.65 8.46
N PHE A 82 9.52 3.57 7.71
CA PHE A 82 9.10 2.27 8.26
C PHE A 82 10.19 1.64 9.16
N SER A 83 11.45 2.07 9.01
CA SER A 83 12.61 1.56 9.75
C SER A 83 12.58 1.77 11.27
N LYS A 84 11.60 2.52 11.79
CA LYS A 84 11.37 2.69 13.24
C LYS A 84 10.35 1.71 13.83
N ILE A 85 9.80 0.82 13.01
CA ILE A 85 8.81 -0.13 13.44
C ILE A 85 9.54 -1.38 13.94
N SER A 86 9.85 -1.41 15.24
CA SER A 86 10.36 -2.62 15.90
C SER A 86 9.38 -3.76 15.68
N THR A 87 9.84 -4.84 15.06
CA THR A 87 9.10 -6.07 14.81
C THR A 87 8.59 -6.75 16.08
N ASP A 88 9.16 -6.40 17.24
CA ASP A 88 8.92 -7.06 18.51
C ASP A 88 7.64 -6.57 19.22
N HIS A 89 7.14 -5.38 18.91
CA HIS A 89 5.95 -4.79 19.57
C HIS A 89 5.07 -3.98 18.63
N LEU A 90 4.63 -4.61 17.55
CA LEU A 90 3.68 -3.98 16.66
C LEU A 90 2.28 -3.95 17.26
N SER A 91 1.94 -2.76 17.77
CA SER A 91 0.57 -2.45 18.14
C SER A 91 -0.33 -2.67 16.91
N PRO A 92 -1.51 -3.30 17.08
CA PRO A 92 -2.59 -3.30 16.08
C PRO A 92 -2.94 -1.90 15.55
N ASP A 93 -2.52 -0.86 16.28
CA ASP A 93 -2.75 0.55 15.99
C ASP A 93 -1.65 1.19 15.15
N LEU A 94 -0.68 0.42 14.63
CA LEU A 94 0.29 0.96 13.68
C LEU A 94 -0.46 1.62 12.52
N GLN A 95 -0.20 2.91 12.32
CA GLN A 95 -0.78 3.73 11.26
C GLN A 95 0.30 4.10 10.24
N LEU A 96 -0.05 3.90 8.98
CA LEU A 96 0.75 4.28 7.83
C LEU A 96 0.14 5.50 7.19
N TYR A 97 1.00 6.47 6.92
CA TYR A 97 0.68 7.69 6.21
C TYR A 97 1.47 7.66 4.90
N TYR A 98 0.76 7.75 3.79
CA TYR A 98 1.33 7.55 2.47
C TYR A 98 0.71 8.48 1.44
N LYS A 99 1.44 8.70 0.36
CA LYS A 99 0.98 9.35 -0.87
C LYS A 99 1.17 8.39 -2.04
N ILE A 100 0.17 8.26 -2.90
CA ILE A 100 0.33 7.55 -4.18
C ILE A 100 1.04 8.50 -5.14
N ILE A 101 2.15 8.06 -5.70
CA ILE A 101 2.88 8.81 -6.73
C ILE A 101 2.25 8.46 -8.07
N ARG A 102 1.93 9.47 -8.88
CA ARG A 102 1.33 9.32 -10.21
C ARG A 102 2.26 9.81 -11.30
#